data_AF-A0A212F4J9-F1
#
_entry.id   AF-A0A212F4J9-F1
#
_cell.length_a   1.000
_cell.length_b   1.000
_cell.length_c   1.000
_cell.angle_alpha   90.00
_cell.angle_beta   90.00
_cell.angle_gamma   90.00
#
_symmetry.space_group_name_H-M   'P 1'
#
loop_
_entity.id
_entity.type
_entity.pdbx_description
1 polymer ?
#
loop_
_entity_poly.entity_id
_entity_poly.type
_entity_poly.pdbx_seq_one_letter_code
_entity_poly.pdbx_strand_id
1 'polypeptide(L)'
;MCYQILTEGNDFGYALCHRIIILAMANIGQGCAILSDTEDEALKHNLCKMAYAEATYIAFHDYTLADLVFEIICVCALEGKAQFLRRTWLLNLLSFQSDDGCFGYFDVENKICNSHTIALASGAYSAAIRFIVEEFY
;
A
#
# COMPACT_ATOMS: atom_id res chain seq x y z
N MET A 1 -22.88 2.99 -0.16
CA MET A 1 -21.66 3.77 0.16
C MET A 1 -20.43 3.19 -0.54
N CYS A 2 -20.06 1.91 -0.37
CA CYS A 2 -18.90 1.31 -1.04
C CYS A 2 -18.98 1.39 -2.57
N TYR A 3 -20.14 1.05 -3.16
CA TYR A 3 -20.36 1.15 -4.62
C TYR A 3 -19.99 2.53 -5.18
N GLN A 4 -20.49 3.61 -4.57
CA GLN A 4 -20.19 4.98 -5.02
C GLN A 4 -18.71 5.33 -4.91
N ILE A 5 -18.05 4.94 -3.82
CA ILE A 5 -16.59 5.16 -3.67
C ILE A 5 -15.83 4.43 -4.79
N LEU A 6 -16.29 3.25 -5.19
CA LEU A 6 -15.67 2.49 -6.28
C LEU A 6 -15.97 3.05 -7.67
N THR A 7 -17.16 3.59 -7.92
CA THR A 7 -17.56 4.05 -9.26
C THR A 7 -17.28 5.52 -9.50
N GLU A 8 -17.27 6.35 -8.47
CA GLU A 8 -17.15 7.82 -8.55
C GLU A 8 -15.92 8.36 -7.81
N GLY A 9 -15.18 7.50 -7.11
CA GLY A 9 -13.98 7.90 -6.38
C GLY A 9 -12.83 8.31 -7.30
N ASN A 10 -11.91 9.11 -6.75
CA ASN A 10 -10.73 9.54 -7.49
C ASN A 10 -9.74 8.37 -7.70
N ASP A 11 -8.97 8.46 -8.78
CA ASP A 11 -7.95 7.47 -9.20
C ASP A 11 -6.51 7.95 -8.88
N PHE A 12 -6.32 8.70 -7.79
CA PHE A 12 -4.98 9.12 -7.37
C PHE A 12 -4.77 9.15 -5.86
N GLY A 13 -3.53 9.01 -5.42
CA GLY A 13 -3.08 9.11 -4.04
C GLY A 13 -3.83 8.18 -3.07
N TYR A 14 -4.14 8.70 -1.88
CA TYR A 14 -4.86 7.95 -0.85
C TYR A 14 -6.25 7.49 -1.30
N ALA A 15 -6.95 8.29 -2.11
CA ALA A 15 -8.29 7.92 -2.60
C ALA A 15 -8.24 6.67 -3.49
N LEU A 16 -7.20 6.54 -4.31
CA LEU A 16 -6.93 5.34 -5.08
C LEU A 16 -6.67 4.15 -4.17
N CYS A 17 -5.78 4.31 -3.17
CA CYS A 17 -5.42 3.23 -2.24
C CYS A 17 -6.64 2.74 -1.45
N HIS A 18 -7.47 3.66 -0.98
CA HIS A 18 -8.70 3.34 -0.26
C HIS A 18 -9.69 2.53 -1.11
N ARG A 19 -9.77 2.76 -2.43
CA ARG A 19 -10.61 1.95 -3.32
C ARG A 19 -10.10 0.52 -3.43
N ILE A 20 -8.77 0.33 -3.48
CA ILE A 20 -8.15 -1.01 -3.42
C ILE A 20 -8.47 -1.67 -2.08
N ILE A 21 -8.32 -0.95 -0.96
CA ILE A 21 -8.62 -1.46 0.38
C ILE A 21 -10.08 -1.91 0.47
N ILE A 22 -11.03 -1.12 -0.04
CA ILE A 22 -12.45 -1.48 -0.02
C ILE A 22 -12.70 -2.79 -0.79
N LEU A 23 -12.09 -2.97 -1.96
CA LEU A 23 -12.19 -4.21 -2.75
C LEU A 23 -11.55 -5.39 -2.01
N ALA A 24 -10.36 -5.19 -1.42
CA ALA A 24 -9.66 -6.21 -0.64
C ALA A 24 -10.47 -6.63 0.60
N MET A 25 -11.08 -5.67 1.31
CA MET A 25 -11.91 -5.94 2.49
C MET A 25 -13.20 -6.69 2.14
N ALA A 26 -13.82 -6.40 1.00
CA ALA A 26 -14.97 -7.15 0.53
C ALA A 26 -14.58 -8.60 0.19
N ASN A 27 -13.50 -8.77 -0.58
CA ASN A 27 -13.04 -10.08 -1.02
C ASN A 27 -12.50 -10.94 0.14
N ILE A 28 -11.49 -10.44 0.86
CA ILE A 28 -10.80 -11.18 1.94
C ILE A 28 -11.64 -11.20 3.22
N GLY A 29 -12.25 -10.08 3.57
CA GLY A 29 -12.94 -9.92 4.85
C GLY A 29 -14.35 -10.51 4.87
N GLN A 30 -15.06 -10.50 3.73
CA GLN A 30 -16.46 -10.94 3.65
C GLN A 30 -16.69 -12.04 2.61
N GLY A 31 -15.70 -12.40 1.79
CA GLY A 31 -15.84 -13.40 0.74
C GLY A 31 -16.82 -12.96 -0.36
N CYS A 32 -16.98 -11.66 -0.59
CA CYS A 32 -17.93 -11.13 -1.57
C CYS A 32 -17.30 -10.15 -2.55
N ALA A 33 -17.95 -9.99 -3.71
CA ALA A 33 -17.70 -8.91 -4.64
C ALA A 33 -18.68 -7.75 -4.40
N ILE A 34 -18.24 -6.53 -4.69
CA ILE A 34 -19.07 -5.33 -4.62
C ILE A 34 -19.78 -5.08 -5.96
N LEU A 35 -19.09 -5.26 -7.09
CA LEU A 35 -19.68 -5.17 -8.43
C LEU A 35 -19.98 -6.59 -8.94
N SER A 36 -18.91 -7.33 -9.24
CA SER A 36 -18.88 -8.75 -9.57
C SER A 36 -17.43 -9.23 -9.44
N ASP A 37 -17.20 -10.55 -9.31
CA ASP A 37 -15.83 -11.07 -9.15
C ASP A 37 -14.90 -10.61 -10.28
N THR A 38 -15.41 -10.60 -11.52
CA THR A 38 -14.65 -10.18 -12.70
C THR A 38 -14.40 -8.67 -12.76
N GLU A 39 -15.40 -7.86 -12.41
CA GLU A 39 -15.27 -6.40 -12.44
C GLU A 39 -14.37 -5.90 -11.31
N ASP A 40 -14.51 -6.48 -10.12
CA ASP A 40 -13.68 -6.15 -8.96
C ASP A 40 -12.22 -6.51 -9.23
N GLU A 41 -11.93 -7.69 -9.80
CA GLU A 41 -10.56 -8.08 -10.13
C GLU A 41 -9.96 -7.18 -11.22
N ALA A 42 -10.71 -6.85 -12.27
CA ALA A 42 -10.28 -5.92 -13.30
C ALA A 42 -10.01 -4.51 -12.73
N LEU A 43 -10.89 -4.04 -11.83
CA LEU A 43 -10.75 -2.76 -11.18
C LEU A 43 -9.51 -2.72 -10.27
N LYS A 44 -9.30 -3.73 -9.41
CA LYS A 44 -8.09 -3.87 -8.59
C LYS A 44 -6.82 -3.86 -9.44
N HIS A 45 -6.81 -4.60 -10.55
CA HIS A 45 -5.67 -4.62 -11.46
C HIS A 45 -5.36 -3.22 -12.02
N ASN A 46 -6.39 -2.50 -12.49
CA ASN A 46 -6.22 -1.16 -13.04
C ASN A 46 -5.78 -0.15 -11.99
N LEU A 47 -6.39 -0.18 -10.80
CA LEU A 47 -6.02 0.69 -9.68
C LEU A 47 -4.56 0.45 -9.27
N CYS A 48 -4.13 -0.80 -9.11
CA CYS A 48 -2.72 -1.08 -8.82
C CYS A 48 -1.78 -0.67 -9.95
N LYS A 49 -2.19 -0.76 -11.21
CA LYS A 49 -1.37 -0.24 -12.32
C LYS A 49 -1.16 1.28 -12.20
N MET A 50 -2.19 2.02 -11.82
CA MET A 50 -2.10 3.48 -11.57
C MET A 50 -1.27 3.78 -10.32
N ALA A 51 -1.49 3.06 -9.22
CA ALA A 51 -0.69 3.15 -8.00
C ALA A 51 0.80 2.94 -8.26
N TYR A 52 1.14 1.99 -9.13
CA TYR A 52 2.51 1.71 -9.51
C TYR A 52 3.18 2.91 -10.20
N ALA A 53 2.44 3.60 -11.08
CA ALA A 53 2.93 4.81 -11.73
C ALA A 53 3.17 5.93 -10.71
N GLU A 54 2.27 6.10 -9.73
CA GLU A 54 2.44 7.07 -8.65
C GLU A 54 3.63 6.74 -7.74
N ALA A 55 3.73 5.50 -7.27
CA ALA A 55 4.86 5.06 -6.44
C ALA A 55 6.19 5.25 -7.18
N THR A 56 6.21 4.98 -8.48
CA THR A 56 7.38 5.22 -9.32
C THR A 56 7.71 6.72 -9.39
N TYR A 57 6.72 7.58 -9.61
CA TYR A 57 6.90 9.02 -9.64
C TYR A 57 7.43 9.54 -8.29
N ILE A 58 6.85 9.10 -7.17
CA ILE A 58 7.29 9.50 -5.83
C ILE A 58 8.71 9.01 -5.53
N ALA A 59 9.05 7.79 -5.94
CA ALA A 59 10.40 7.24 -5.81
C ALA A 59 11.45 8.03 -6.62
N PHE A 60 11.06 8.61 -7.76
CA PHE A 60 11.91 9.53 -8.53
C PHE A 60 12.07 10.90 -7.89
N HIS A 61 11.18 11.28 -6.98
CA HIS A 61 11.19 12.55 -6.26
C HIS A 61 11.49 12.32 -4.78
N ASP A 62 12.53 11.52 -4.52
CA ASP A 62 13.14 11.29 -3.21
C ASP A 62 12.16 10.89 -2.10
N TYR A 63 11.09 10.18 -2.47
CA TYR A 63 10.09 9.67 -1.51
C TYR A 63 9.46 10.77 -0.66
N THR A 64 9.22 11.95 -1.24
CA THR A 64 8.53 13.09 -0.58
C THR A 64 7.18 12.75 0.02
N LEU A 65 6.54 11.67 -0.44
CA LEU A 65 5.30 11.10 0.09
C LEU A 65 5.51 9.63 0.49
N ALA A 66 6.53 9.36 1.31
CA ALA A 66 6.90 8.00 1.71
C ALA A 66 5.74 7.21 2.34
N ASP A 67 4.88 7.86 3.12
CA ASP A 67 3.71 7.21 3.72
C ASP A 67 2.72 6.69 2.67
N LEU A 68 2.49 7.44 1.59
CA LEU A 68 1.68 6.99 0.46
C LEU A 68 2.35 5.83 -0.29
N VAL A 69 3.69 5.84 -0.42
CA VAL A 69 4.38 4.70 -1.05
C VAL A 69 4.27 3.44 -0.18
N PHE A 70 4.38 3.57 1.15
CA PHE A 70 4.09 2.45 2.05
C PHE A 70 2.68 1.93 1.87
N GLU A 71 1.68 2.82 1.75
CA GLU A 71 0.31 2.42 1.50
C GLU A 71 0.16 1.65 0.19
N ILE A 72 0.69 2.20 -0.91
CA ILE A 72 0.64 1.58 -2.22
C ILE A 72 1.27 0.18 -2.21
N ILE A 73 2.48 0.04 -1.62
CA ILE A 73 3.15 -1.26 -1.53
C ILE A 73 2.32 -2.22 -0.67
N CYS A 74 1.84 -1.78 0.50
CA CYS A 74 1.03 -2.59 1.40
C CYS A 74 -0.21 -3.14 0.68
N VAL A 75 -1.03 -2.27 0.08
CA VAL A 75 -2.32 -2.68 -0.48
C VAL A 75 -2.15 -3.47 -1.78
N CYS A 76 -1.23 -3.11 -2.66
CA CYS A 76 -1.06 -3.84 -3.92
C CYS A 76 -0.25 -5.13 -3.76
N ALA A 77 0.67 -5.22 -2.81
CA ALA A 77 1.34 -6.49 -2.53
C ALA A 77 0.39 -7.52 -1.90
N LEU A 78 -0.60 -7.09 -1.12
CA LEU A 78 -1.70 -7.95 -0.65
C LEU A 78 -2.50 -8.56 -1.81
N GLU A 79 -2.66 -7.82 -2.91
CA GLU A 79 -3.27 -8.29 -4.16
C GLU A 79 -2.33 -9.15 -5.03
N GLY A 80 -1.22 -9.63 -4.45
CA GLY A 80 -0.24 -10.50 -5.11
C GLY A 80 0.63 -9.80 -6.15
N LYS A 81 0.66 -8.46 -6.17
CA LYS A 81 1.45 -7.70 -7.15
C LYS A 81 2.90 -7.58 -6.69
N ALA A 82 3.70 -8.63 -6.93
CA ALA A 82 5.10 -8.69 -6.50
C ALA A 82 5.99 -7.58 -7.06
N GLN A 83 5.61 -6.91 -8.16
CA GLN A 83 6.39 -5.81 -8.74
C GLN A 83 6.58 -4.60 -7.81
N PHE A 84 5.77 -4.47 -6.75
CA PHE A 84 5.90 -3.44 -5.73
C PHE A 84 7.00 -3.76 -4.70
N LEU A 85 7.41 -5.02 -4.59
CA LEU A 85 8.44 -5.48 -3.64
C LEU A 85 9.86 -5.24 -4.17
N ARG A 86 10.07 -4.06 -4.77
CA ARG A 86 11.37 -3.65 -5.30
C ARG A 86 12.34 -3.41 -4.17
N ARG A 87 13.46 -4.14 -4.16
CA ARG A 87 14.54 -3.98 -3.18
C ARG A 87 14.98 -2.52 -3.02
N THR A 88 15.11 -1.78 -4.12
CA THR A 88 15.53 -0.37 -4.08
C THR A 88 14.48 0.51 -3.40
N TRP A 89 13.19 0.27 -3.62
CA TRP A 89 12.13 1.02 -2.94
C TRP A 89 12.11 0.69 -1.46
N LEU A 90 12.10 -0.59 -1.11
CA LEU A 90 12.09 -1.03 0.29
C LEU A 90 13.31 -0.52 1.06
N LEU A 91 14.52 -0.56 0.49
CA LEU A 91 15.71 -0.05 1.18
C LEU A 91 15.68 1.47 1.39
N ASN A 92 15.20 2.25 0.42
CA ASN A 92 15.05 3.69 0.60
C ASN A 92 13.94 4.02 1.60
N LEU A 93 12.83 3.30 1.57
CA LEU A 93 11.76 3.48 2.55
C LEU A 93 12.22 3.09 3.97
N LEU A 94 13.16 2.16 4.10
CA LEU A 94 13.72 1.78 5.41
C LEU A 94 14.49 2.93 6.06
N SER A 95 15.04 3.86 5.28
CA SER A 95 15.70 5.05 5.86
C SER A 95 14.74 6.02 6.54
N PHE A 96 13.42 5.83 6.38
CA PHE A 96 12.39 6.57 7.12
C PHE A 96 12.08 5.95 8.48
N GLN A 97 12.75 4.84 8.84
CA GLN A 97 12.66 4.25 10.17
C GLN A 97 13.56 5.01 11.15
N SER A 98 13.02 5.42 12.29
CA SER A 98 13.81 5.93 13.42
C SER A 98 14.49 4.80 14.19
N ASP A 99 15.43 5.13 15.07
CA ASP A 99 16.09 4.16 15.97
C ASP A 99 15.09 3.47 16.91
N ASP A 100 13.97 4.14 17.23
CA ASP A 100 12.85 3.60 18.02
C ASP A 100 11.91 2.71 17.18
N GLY A 101 12.18 2.54 15.89
CA GLY A 101 11.40 1.72 14.97
C GLY A 101 10.16 2.42 14.40
N CYS A 102 9.96 3.71 14.64
CA CYS A 102 8.86 4.47 14.05
C CYS A 102 9.11 4.73 12.56
N PHE A 103 8.07 4.75 11.74
CA PHE A 103 8.14 5.20 10.35
C PHE A 103 7.45 6.56 10.18
N GLY A 104 8.10 7.47 9.46
CA GLY A 104 7.55 8.80 9.14
C GLY A 104 7.80 9.85 10.22
N TYR A 105 6.87 10.81 10.36
CA TYR A 105 7.00 11.87 11.38
C TYR A 105 6.99 11.27 12.79
N PHE A 106 8.06 11.55 13.54
CA PHE A 106 8.21 11.18 14.93
C PHE A 106 8.15 12.42 15.79
N ASP A 107 7.15 12.50 16.67
CA ASP A 107 7.11 13.53 17.69
C ASP A 107 8.12 13.15 18.80
N VAL A 108 9.31 13.74 18.72
CA VAL A 108 10.42 13.48 19.64
C VAL A 108 10.07 13.86 21.08
N GLU A 109 9.28 14.92 21.29
CA GLU A 109 8.95 15.42 22.62
C GLU A 109 7.99 14.47 23.33
N ASN A 110 7.00 13.94 22.60
CA ASN A 110 6.00 13.05 23.16
C ASN A 110 6.33 11.56 22.96
N LYS A 111 7.40 11.24 22.21
CA LYS A 111 7.76 9.88 21.77
C LYS A 111 6.60 9.15 21.07
N ILE A 112 5.83 9.90 20.27
CA ILE A 112 4.66 9.36 19.59
C ILE A 112 5.03 9.12 18.13
N CYS A 113 4.94 7.86 17.72
CA CYS A 113 5.02 7.51 16.31
C CYS A 113 3.70 7.81 15.58
N ASN A 114 3.78 8.11 14.28
CA ASN A 114 2.59 8.09 13.42
C ASN A 114 2.05 6.66 13.26
N SER A 115 0.89 6.38 13.87
CA SER A 115 0.28 5.05 13.86
C SER A 115 -0.13 4.59 12.46
N HIS A 116 -0.60 5.51 11.61
CA HIS A 116 -0.96 5.23 10.23
C HIS A 116 0.27 4.76 9.44
N THR A 117 1.33 5.56 9.41
CA THR A 117 2.54 5.24 8.65
C THR A 117 3.22 3.97 9.15
N ILE A 118 3.26 3.72 10.46
CA ILE A 118 3.76 2.46 11.01
C ILE A 118 2.96 1.26 10.51
N ALA A 119 1.63 1.34 10.54
CA ALA A 119 0.79 0.23 10.13
C ALA A 119 1.02 -0.10 8.65
N LEU A 120 1.12 0.93 7.80
CA LEU A 120 1.40 0.77 6.38
C LEU A 120 2.79 0.19 6.12
N ALA A 121 3.82 0.71 6.79
CA ALA A 121 5.18 0.19 6.67
C ALA A 121 5.26 -1.27 7.12
N SER A 122 4.61 -1.61 8.24
CA SER A 122 4.54 -2.98 8.76
C SER A 122 3.89 -3.92 7.75
N GLY A 123 2.78 -3.50 7.12
CA GLY A 123 2.12 -4.26 6.06
C GLY A 123 3.01 -4.44 4.82
N ALA A 124 3.67 -3.37 4.38
CA ALA A 124 4.57 -3.41 3.23
C ALA A 124 5.76 -4.38 3.44
N TYR A 125 6.42 -4.31 4.59
CA TYR A 125 7.53 -5.20 4.92
C TYR A 125 7.08 -6.63 5.21
N SER A 126 5.91 -6.82 5.81
CA SER A 126 5.33 -8.15 5.99
C SER A 126 5.12 -8.84 4.64
N ALA A 127 4.60 -8.12 3.64
CA ALA A 127 4.44 -8.64 2.29
C ALA A 127 5.80 -8.99 1.64
N ALA A 128 6.82 -8.15 1.84
CA ALA A 128 8.17 -8.43 1.36
C ALA A 128 8.79 -9.68 2.01
N ILE A 129 8.66 -9.81 3.33
CA ILE A 129 9.14 -10.98 4.09
C ILE A 129 8.42 -12.24 3.62
N ARG A 130 7.10 -12.20 3.50
CA ARG A 130 6.30 -13.32 2.98
C ARG A 130 6.80 -13.77 1.62
N PHE A 131 7.00 -12.84 0.67
CA PHE A 131 7.51 -13.15 -0.65
C PHE A 131 8.90 -13.80 -0.61
N ILE A 132 9.82 -13.28 0.22
CA ILE A 132 11.16 -13.86 0.38
C ILE A 132 11.07 -15.28 0.94
N VAL A 133 10.21 -15.52 1.93
CA VAL A 133 10.04 -16.84 2.53
C VAL A 133 9.44 -17.82 1.52
N GLU A 134 8.36 -17.45 0.83
CA GLU A 134 7.67 -18.33 -0.12
C GLU A 134 8.51 -18.69 -1.36
N GLU A 135 9.41 -17.80 -1.80
CA GLU A 135 10.20 -18.02 -3.03
C GLU A 135 11.57 -18.68 -2.77
N PHE A 136 12.15 -18.48 -1.59
CA PHE A 136 13.54 -18.89 -1.32
C PHE A 136 13.70 -19.97 -0.24
N TYR A 137 12.63 -20.34 0.50
CA TYR A 137 12.67 -21.33 1.58
C TYR A 137 11.50 -22.32 1.47
#